data_AF-A0A934BP99-F1
#
_entry.id   AF-A0A934BP99-F1
#
_cell.length_a   1.000
_cell.length_b   1.000
_cell.length_c   1.000
_cell.angle_alpha   90.00
_cell.angle_beta   90.00
_cell.angle_gamma   90.00
#
_symmetry.space_group_name_H-M   'P 1'
#
loop_
_entity.id
_entity.type
_entity.pdbx_description
1 polymer ?
#
loop_
_entity_poly.entity_id
_entity_poly.type
_entity_poly.pdbx_seq_one_letter_code
_entity_poly.pdbx_strand_id
1 'polypeptide(L)'
;MKIINKSTLGFILMIVALSSLFTKTLFAWSTGPEAYRADAPGDKGTCNDSGCHNSYSVNSGSATSLITGPASYTPGETIKLKVSFGSSSGKLHGFEMTAIDADDNQIGKFKAIGKTTQVIPAN
;
A
#
# COMPACT_ATOMS: atom_id res chain seq x y z
N MET A 1 -45.47 10.66 -19.35
CA MET A 1 -44.54 11.33 -18.40
C MET A 1 -45.08 11.09 -16.99
N LYS A 2 -44.44 10.23 -16.17
CA LYS A 2 -44.91 9.95 -14.79
C LYS A 2 -44.43 11.07 -13.87
N ILE A 3 -45.37 11.83 -13.32
CA ILE A 3 -45.09 12.90 -12.35
C ILE A 3 -44.77 12.23 -11.02
N ILE A 4 -43.55 12.41 -10.53
CA ILE A 4 -43.10 11.90 -9.23
C ILE A 4 -43.74 12.78 -8.15
N ASN A 5 -44.41 12.20 -7.16
CA ASN A 5 -45.07 12.97 -6.11
C ASN A 5 -44.01 13.54 -5.11
N LYS A 6 -44.35 14.64 -4.44
CA LYS A 6 -43.44 15.38 -3.54
C LYS A 6 -42.89 14.52 -2.40
N SER A 7 -43.67 13.56 -1.89
CA SER A 7 -43.26 12.66 -0.82
C SER A 7 -42.19 11.66 -1.31
N THR A 8 -42.37 11.09 -2.50
CA THR A 8 -41.37 10.21 -3.12
C THR A 8 -40.08 10.96 -3.43
N LEU A 9 -40.17 12.21 -3.89
CA LEU A 9 -38.98 13.04 -4.13
C LEU A 9 -38.24 13.36 -2.83
N GLY A 10 -38.96 13.69 -1.76
CA GLY A 10 -38.37 13.90 -0.43
C GLY A 10 -37.68 12.66 0.13
N PHE A 11 -38.28 11.48 -0.05
CA PHE A 11 -37.71 10.22 0.40
C PHE A 11 -36.41 9.86 -0.37
N ILE A 12 -36.39 10.09 -1.69
CA ILE A 12 -35.18 9.90 -2.51
C ILE A 12 -34.06 10.84 -2.06
N LEU A 13 -34.37 12.12 -1.84
CA LEU A 13 -33.37 13.10 -1.37
C LEU A 13 -32.82 12.74 0.01
N MET A 14 -33.67 12.24 0.91
CA MET A 14 -33.25 11.76 2.23
C MET A 14 -32.33 10.53 2.12
N ILE A 15 -32.65 9.56 1.27
CA ILE A 15 -31.78 8.39 1.03
C ILE A 15 -30.43 8.82 0.47
N VAL A 16 -30.40 9.71 -0.52
CA VAL A 16 -29.15 10.23 -1.10
C VAL A 16 -28.31 10.96 -0.04
N ALA A 17 -28.94 11.78 0.81
CA ALA A 17 -28.26 12.46 1.90
C ALA A 17 -27.66 11.47 2.93
N LEU A 18 -28.42 10.46 3.35
CA LEU A 18 -27.93 9.42 4.27
C LEU A 18 -26.81 8.58 3.64
N SER A 19 -26.88 8.30 2.33
CA SER A 19 -25.87 7.52 1.60
C SER A 19 -24.52 8.24 1.57
N SER A 20 -24.53 9.58 1.48
CA SER A 20 -23.33 10.40 1.45
C SER A 20 -22.57 10.46 2.78
N LEU A 21 -23.19 10.01 3.88
CA LEU A 21 -22.55 9.92 5.20
C LEU A 21 -21.65 8.68 5.35
N PHE A 22 -21.81 7.68 4.48
CA PHE A 22 -20.94 6.49 4.44
C PHE A 22 -19.64 6.80 3.67
N THR A 23 -18.84 7.74 4.19
CA THR A 23 -17.49 7.94 3.69
C THR A 23 -16.58 6.80 4.18
N LYS A 24 -15.74 6.25 3.30
CA LYS A 24 -14.69 5.32 3.73
C LYS A 24 -13.60 6.12 4.41
N THR A 25 -13.59 6.14 5.74
CA THR A 25 -12.47 6.70 6.50
C THR A 25 -11.23 5.87 6.25
N LEU A 26 -10.16 6.50 5.78
CA LEU A 26 -8.85 5.88 5.65
C LEU A 26 -8.02 6.28 6.87
N PHE A 27 -7.56 5.29 7.63
CA PHE A 27 -6.65 5.51 8.74
C PHE A 27 -5.22 5.36 8.25
N ALA A 28 -4.35 6.24 8.71
CA ALA A 28 -2.91 6.17 8.54
C ALA A 28 -2.26 6.61 9.84
N TRP A 29 -1.12 6.03 10.17
CA TRP A 29 -0.37 6.41 11.37
C TRP A 29 0.60 7.55 11.04
N SER A 30 0.72 8.50 11.96
CA SER A 30 1.61 9.66 11.79
C SER A 30 3.09 9.27 11.75
N THR A 31 3.44 8.12 12.32
CA THR A 31 4.78 7.53 12.29
C THR A 31 5.06 6.72 11.01
N GLY A 32 4.07 6.58 10.13
CA GLY A 32 4.12 5.70 8.97
C GLY A 32 3.71 4.25 9.27
N PRO A 33 3.79 3.34 8.28
CA PRO A 33 3.51 1.91 8.45
C PRO A 33 4.35 1.24 9.54
N GLU A 34 3.83 0.14 10.07
CA GLU A 34 4.61 -0.80 10.88
C GLU A 34 5.78 -1.36 10.08
N ALA A 35 6.93 -1.51 10.74
CA ALA A 35 8.07 -2.23 10.17
C ALA A 35 7.80 -3.74 10.09
N TYR A 36 8.59 -4.41 9.23
CA TYR A 36 8.64 -5.87 9.11
C TYR A 36 7.34 -6.46 8.56
N ARG A 37 6.81 -5.84 7.49
CA ARG A 37 5.58 -6.26 6.81
C ARG A 37 5.81 -6.59 5.31
N ALA A 38 7.05 -6.90 4.93
CA ALA A 38 7.39 -7.30 3.56
C ALA A 38 7.19 -8.81 3.30
N ASP A 39 6.71 -9.57 4.30
CA ASP A 39 6.55 -11.04 4.26
C ASP A 39 7.85 -11.81 3.97
N ALA A 40 8.99 -11.21 4.32
CA ALA A 40 10.29 -11.88 4.24
C ALA A 40 10.50 -12.82 5.43
N PRO A 41 11.44 -13.78 5.35
CA PRO A 41 11.88 -14.54 6.52
C PRO A 41 12.20 -13.64 7.73
N GLY A 42 11.59 -13.96 8.87
CA GLY A 42 11.72 -13.17 10.11
C GLY A 42 10.80 -11.95 10.22
N ASP A 43 10.06 -11.58 9.17
CA ASP A 43 9.06 -10.52 9.24
C ASP A 43 7.80 -10.95 10.01
N LYS A 44 6.95 -9.97 10.33
CA LYS A 44 5.67 -10.13 11.04
C LYS A 44 4.50 -10.26 10.06
N GLY A 45 4.71 -10.91 8.92
CA GLY A 45 3.70 -11.08 7.85
C GLY A 45 3.58 -9.86 6.94
N THR A 46 2.36 -9.50 6.56
CA THR A 46 2.05 -8.45 5.58
C THR A 46 1.30 -7.26 6.19
N CYS A 47 1.19 -6.15 5.44
CA CYS A 47 0.32 -5.02 5.82
C CYS A 47 -1.18 -5.38 5.87
N ASN A 48 -1.57 -6.54 5.34
CA ASN A 48 -2.92 -7.08 5.48
C ASN A 48 -3.10 -7.68 6.88
N ASP A 49 -2.11 -8.42 7.37
CA ASP A 49 -2.13 -9.06 8.69
C ASP A 49 -2.12 -8.05 9.85
N SER A 50 -1.58 -6.84 9.64
CA SER A 50 -1.69 -5.73 10.61
C SER A 50 -3.06 -5.04 10.62
N GLY A 51 -3.95 -5.39 9.70
CA GLY A 51 -5.28 -4.81 9.59
C GLY A 51 -5.35 -3.49 8.81
N CYS A 52 -4.24 -2.99 8.26
CA CYS A 52 -4.21 -1.72 7.52
C CYS A 52 -4.72 -1.85 6.08
N HIS A 53 -4.40 -2.95 5.39
CA HIS A 53 -4.79 -3.21 3.99
C HIS A 53 -5.56 -4.53 3.85
N ASN A 54 -6.61 -4.71 4.65
CA ASN A 54 -7.32 -5.99 4.81
C ASN A 54 -8.70 -6.07 4.13
N SER A 55 -9.08 -5.06 3.34
CA SER A 55 -10.34 -5.11 2.59
C SER A 55 -10.33 -6.17 1.47
N TYR A 56 -9.14 -6.60 1.05
CA TYR A 56 -8.93 -7.59 0.00
C TYR A 56 -7.79 -8.52 0.42
N SER A 57 -7.73 -9.72 -0.16
CA SER A 57 -6.59 -10.62 0.06
C SER A 57 -5.31 -10.06 -0.55
N VAL A 58 -4.17 -10.47 0.00
CA VAL A 58 -2.85 -10.10 -0.52
C VAL A 58 -2.74 -10.53 -1.99
N ASN A 59 -2.17 -9.65 -2.83
CA ASN A 59 -1.98 -9.86 -4.27
C ASN A 59 -3.25 -10.17 -5.09
N SER A 60 -4.44 -9.80 -4.61
CA SER A 60 -5.71 -10.02 -5.35
C SER A 60 -5.99 -8.99 -6.46
N GLY A 61 -5.16 -7.95 -6.58
CA GLY A 61 -5.30 -6.92 -7.61
C GLY A 61 -4.66 -7.31 -8.94
N SER A 62 -4.96 -6.57 -10.01
CA SER A 62 -4.38 -6.81 -11.34
C SER A 62 -2.98 -6.23 -11.53
N ALA A 63 -2.50 -5.45 -10.56
CA ALA A 63 -1.24 -4.74 -10.67
C ALA A 63 -0.05 -5.71 -10.69
N THR A 64 0.88 -5.50 -11.62
CA THR A 64 2.15 -6.21 -11.64
C THR A 64 3.25 -5.31 -11.07
N SER A 65 4.01 -5.81 -10.09
CA SER A 65 5.15 -5.08 -9.51
C SER A 65 6.46 -5.57 -10.09
N LEU A 66 7.39 -4.65 -10.33
CA LEU A 66 8.75 -4.94 -10.76
C LEU A 66 9.76 -4.08 -9.99
N ILE A 67 10.82 -4.71 -9.51
CA ILE A 67 12.00 -4.05 -8.95
C ILE A 67 13.12 -4.15 -9.98
N THR A 68 13.69 -3.00 -10.36
CA THR A 68 14.83 -2.94 -11.28
C THR A 68 16.02 -2.24 -10.64
N GLY A 69 17.21 -2.75 -10.90
CA GLY A 69 18.50 -2.23 -10.43
C GLY A 69 19.65 -2.81 -11.27
N PRO A 70 20.91 -2.52 -10.90
CA PRO A 70 22.05 -3.17 -11.54
C PRO A 70 22.06 -4.68 -11.24
N ALA A 71 22.50 -5.49 -12.21
CA ALA A 71 22.56 -6.95 -12.07
C ALA A 71 23.59 -7.43 -11.02
N SER A 72 24.59 -6.59 -10.75
CA SER A 72 25.63 -6.81 -9.75
C SER A 72 26.03 -5.48 -9.14
N TYR A 73 26.56 -5.51 -7.91
CA TYR A 73 27.07 -4.34 -7.22
C TYR A 73 28.30 -4.72 -6.39
N THR A 74 29.18 -3.77 -6.12
CA THR A 74 30.30 -3.99 -5.19
C THR A 74 29.81 -3.76 -3.75
N PRO A 75 30.14 -4.64 -2.79
CA PRO A 75 29.78 -4.41 -1.39
C PRO A 75 30.23 -3.03 -0.89
N GLY A 76 29.31 -2.30 -0.24
CA GLY A 76 29.54 -0.94 0.25
C GLY A 76 29.16 0.18 -0.72
N GLU A 77 28.89 -0.13 -2.00
CA GLU A 77 28.39 0.87 -2.94
C GLU A 77 26.91 1.18 -2.74
N THR A 78 26.53 2.45 -2.96
CA THR A 78 25.13 2.86 -3.00
C THR A 78 24.58 2.66 -4.41
N ILE A 79 23.62 1.75 -4.55
CA ILE A 79 22.88 1.53 -5.80
C ILE A 79 21.50 2.17 -5.75
N LYS A 80 20.97 2.55 -6.92
CA LYS A 80 19.59 2.99 -7.06
C LYS A 80 18.73 1.81 -7.49
N LEU A 81 17.67 1.57 -6.73
CA LEU A 81 16.60 0.63 -7.07
C LEU A 81 15.36 1.42 -7.48
N LYS A 82 14.65 0.91 -8.48
CA LYS A 82 13.37 1.45 -8.93
C LYS A 82 12.30 0.40 -8.73
N VAL A 83 11.23 0.77 -8.02
CA VAL A 83 9.98 0.00 -7.94
C VAL A 83 9.00 0.60 -8.93
N SER A 84 8.38 -0.25 -9.74
CA SER A 84 7.35 0.16 -10.69
C SER A 84 6.16 -0.79 -10.64
N PHE A 85 4.98 -0.23 -10.92
CA PHE A 85 3.74 -0.97 -11.04
C PHE A 85 3.17 -0.79 -12.44
N GLY A 86 2.63 -1.87 -13.02
CA GLY A 86 1.99 -1.90 -14.32
C GLY A 86 0.63 -2.58 -14.28
N SER A 87 -0.04 -2.65 -15.43
CA SER A 87 -1.28 -3.43 -15.66
C SER A 87 -2.41 -3.18 -14.64
N SER A 88 -2.54 -1.93 -14.19
CA SER A 88 -3.49 -1.53 -13.16
C SER A 88 -4.24 -0.26 -13.54
N SER A 89 -5.54 -0.23 -13.24
CA SER A 89 -6.35 1.00 -13.27
C SER A 89 -6.28 1.78 -11.95
N GLY A 90 -5.66 1.18 -10.92
CA GLY A 90 -5.40 1.82 -9.63
C GLY A 90 -4.43 2.99 -9.76
N LYS A 91 -4.73 4.09 -9.06
CA LYS A 91 -3.90 5.31 -9.07
C LYS A 91 -2.73 5.25 -8.09
N LEU A 92 -2.84 4.41 -7.06
CA LEU A 92 -1.89 4.32 -5.96
C LEU A 92 -1.55 2.86 -5.69
N HIS A 93 -0.28 2.62 -5.39
CA HIS A 93 0.28 1.32 -5.08
C HIS A 93 1.22 1.47 -3.89
N GLY A 94 0.97 0.70 -2.83
CA GLY A 94 1.87 0.60 -1.69
C GLY A 94 2.81 -0.58 -1.86
N PHE A 95 4.00 -0.49 -1.24
CA PHE A 95 4.91 -1.60 -1.07
C PHE A 95 5.66 -1.44 0.24
N GLU A 96 6.16 -2.55 0.75
CA GLU A 96 7.26 -2.60 1.68
C GLU A 96 8.37 -3.46 1.06
N MET A 97 9.63 -3.14 1.33
CA MET A 97 10.75 -3.94 0.86
C MET A 97 11.80 -4.07 1.96
N THR A 98 12.43 -5.24 2.02
CA THR A 98 13.61 -5.51 2.81
C THR A 98 14.67 -6.18 1.92
N ALA A 99 15.92 -6.21 2.37
CA ALA A 99 17.00 -6.91 1.71
C ALA A 99 17.53 -7.99 2.65
N ILE A 100 17.59 -9.22 2.15
CA ILE A 100 18.07 -10.39 2.89
C ILE A 100 19.22 -11.07 2.14
N ASP A 101 20.12 -11.72 2.88
CA ASP A 101 21.14 -12.59 2.31
C ASP A 101 20.63 -14.04 2.14
N ALA A 102 21.51 -14.95 1.73
CA ALA A 102 21.16 -16.35 1.50
C ALA A 102 20.90 -17.14 2.81
N ASP A 103 21.26 -16.56 3.95
CA ASP A 103 21.07 -17.14 5.29
C ASP A 103 19.89 -16.45 6.02
N ASP A 104 19.01 -15.76 5.27
CA ASP A 104 17.84 -15.03 5.75
C ASP A 104 18.15 -13.84 6.69
N ASN A 105 19.39 -13.36 6.75
CA ASN A 105 19.71 -12.18 7.56
C ASN A 105 19.33 -10.90 6.82
N GLN A 106 18.74 -9.94 7.53
CA GLN A 106 18.52 -8.60 7.00
C GLN A 106 19.85 -7.87 6.82
N ILE A 107 20.12 -7.39 5.61
CA ILE A 107 21.39 -6.78 5.22
C ILE A 107 21.20 -5.44 4.51
N GLY A 108 22.30 -4.67 4.47
CA GLY A 108 22.34 -3.40 3.77
C GLY A 108 21.60 -2.27 4.51
N LYS A 109 21.54 -1.11 3.85
CA LYS A 109 20.86 0.08 4.37
C LYS A 109 20.13 0.78 3.23
N PHE A 110 18.84 1.00 3.42
CA PHE A 110 18.06 1.81 2.48
C PHE A 110 18.23 3.29 2.77
N LYS A 111 18.16 4.09 1.70
CA LYS A 111 18.03 5.54 1.75
C LYS A 111 16.84 5.92 0.90
N ALA A 112 15.85 6.56 1.52
CA ALA A 112 14.65 7.02 0.80
C ALA A 112 15.03 8.06 -0.27
N ILE A 113 14.33 8.00 -1.41
CA ILE A 113 14.46 8.96 -2.51
C ILE A 113 13.09 9.60 -2.74
N GLY A 114 13.08 10.94 -2.77
CA GLY A 114 11.84 11.71 -2.94
C GLY A 114 11.00 11.79 -1.66
N LYS A 115 9.72 12.14 -1.81
CA LYS A 115 8.78 12.37 -0.69
C LYS A 115 7.71 11.27 -0.54
N THR A 116 7.74 10.27 -1.41
CA THR A 116 6.74 9.18 -1.47
C THR A 116 7.32 7.85 -0.99
N THR A 117 8.53 7.86 -0.41
CA THR A 117 9.17 6.70 0.19
C THR A 117 9.73 7.08 1.55
N GLN A 118 9.79 6.12 2.47
CA GLN A 118 10.39 6.29 3.78
C GLN A 118 11.17 5.02 4.14
N VAL A 119 12.21 5.19 4.97
CA VAL A 119 12.89 4.07 5.62
C VAL A 119 12.21 3.88 6.97
N ILE A 120 11.63 2.71 7.20
CA ILE A 120 10.95 2.41 8.45
C ILE A 120 12.02 2.08 9.49
N PRO A 121 12.05 2.75 10.65
CA PRO A 121 13.01 2.41 11.71
C PRO A 121 12.74 1.00 12.24
N ALA A 122 13.81 0.29 12.58
CA ALA A 122 13.72 -0.92 13.40
C ALA A 122 13.23 -0.50 14.79
N ASN A 123 12.02 -0.92 15.16
CA ASN A 123 11.43 -0.65 16.47
C ASN A 123 12.08 -1.52 17.55
#